data_AF-A0A2I4CGL1-F1
#
_entry.id   AF-A0A2I4CGL1-F1
#
_cell.length_a   1.000
_cell.length_b   1.000
_cell.length_c   1.000
_cell.angle_alpha   90.00
_cell.angle_beta   90.00
_cell.angle_gamma   90.00
#
_symmetry.space_group_name_H-M   'P 1'
#
loop_
_entity.id
_entity.type
_entity.pdbx_description
1 polymer ?
#
loop_
_entity_poly.entity_id
_entity_poly.type
_entity_poly.pdbx_seq_one_letter_code
_entity_poly.pdbx_strand_id
1 'polypeptide(L)'
;MNTPGQVFALYSPFILPFGPRLSQHADQRVYQVGQLYAVAEASKSETGGGEGVEVLVNEPYEKDGEKGQYTHKVYHLQSKVPQFVRMIAPKGSLEVHEKAWNAYPYCRTILTNTYMKDKFMIKIETWHKPDMGNEENVHKLDENVWKNTEVINIDIAERSCISDKDYKPEQDPAIFKSVKTGRGPLGPDWQKELAQNPNCPHMCAYKLVTVEFKWMGLQNKMESYIQKVEKRLFTHFHRQLFCSIDKWVDLTMEDIRRMEDETQKELDEMRKNDQIKGMSADE
;
A
#
# COMPACT_ATOMS: atom_id res chain seq x y z
N MET A 1 -6.45 21.31 24.26
CA MET A 1 -6.17 21.75 22.88
C MET A 1 -6.07 20.47 22.04
N ASN A 2 -6.88 20.32 21.00
CA ASN A 2 -6.73 19.17 20.10
C ASN A 2 -5.46 19.40 19.28
N THR A 3 -4.50 18.50 19.41
CA THR A 3 -3.34 18.45 18.53
C THR A 3 -3.81 18.15 17.10
N PRO A 4 -3.27 18.83 16.07
CA PRO A 4 -3.50 18.46 14.68
C PRO A 4 -3.11 16.99 14.44
N GLY A 5 -3.76 16.33 13.48
CA GLY A 5 -3.36 14.98 13.08
C GLY A 5 -1.92 14.93 12.52
N GLN A 6 -1.32 13.75 12.54
CA GLN A 6 0.02 13.53 12.01
C GLN A 6 0.01 13.41 10.48
N VAL A 7 1.02 13.97 9.82
CA VAL A 7 1.24 13.88 8.37
C VAL A 7 2.66 13.40 8.13
N PHE A 8 2.83 12.37 7.31
CA PHE A 8 4.14 11.85 6.89
C PHE A 8 4.10 11.41 5.43
N ALA A 9 5.25 11.39 4.77
CA ALA A 9 5.40 10.99 3.39
C ALA A 9 6.32 9.77 3.27
N LEU A 10 5.89 8.77 2.52
CA LEU A 10 6.65 7.55 2.23
C LEU A 10 7.04 7.53 0.75
N TYR A 11 8.33 7.50 0.47
CA TYR A 11 8.87 7.48 -0.89
C TYR A 11 9.41 6.08 -1.16
N SER A 12 8.90 5.44 -2.19
CA SER A 12 9.32 4.09 -2.57
C SER A 12 9.71 4.06 -4.04
N PRO A 13 11.01 4.17 -4.35
CA PRO A 13 11.53 3.89 -5.67
C PRO A 13 11.25 2.44 -6.08
N PHE A 14 10.94 2.23 -7.34
CA PHE A 14 10.58 0.92 -7.89
C PHE A 14 11.16 0.74 -9.30
N ILE A 15 11.72 -0.44 -9.56
CA ILE A 15 12.21 -0.83 -10.87
C ILE A 15 11.04 -1.36 -11.70
N LEU A 16 10.81 -0.78 -12.87
CA LEU A 16 9.79 -1.30 -13.78
C LEU A 16 10.32 -2.52 -14.57
N PRO A 17 9.48 -3.53 -14.81
CA PRO A 17 9.91 -4.81 -15.36
C PRO A 17 10.31 -4.77 -16.85
N PHE A 18 9.97 -3.72 -17.60
CA PHE A 18 10.27 -3.61 -19.03
C PHE A 18 11.53 -2.79 -19.32
N GLY A 19 12.13 -3.02 -20.49
CA GLY A 19 13.28 -2.26 -21.00
C GLY A 19 12.89 -0.93 -21.67
N PRO A 20 13.86 -0.18 -22.21
CA PRO A 20 13.73 1.24 -22.58
C PRO A 20 12.86 1.53 -23.81
N ARG A 21 12.20 0.51 -24.39
CA ARG A 21 11.47 0.63 -25.65
C ARG A 21 9.97 0.87 -25.46
N LEU A 22 9.50 0.96 -24.22
CA LEU A 22 8.11 1.27 -23.92
C LEU A 22 7.97 2.77 -23.64
N SER A 23 6.92 3.37 -24.19
CA SER A 23 6.57 4.76 -23.87
C SER A 23 6.29 4.92 -22.37
N GLN A 24 6.43 6.12 -21.82
CA GLN A 24 6.05 6.45 -20.43
C GLN A 24 4.63 5.97 -20.05
N HIS A 25 3.68 6.00 -20.99
CA HIS A 25 2.32 5.48 -20.79
C HIS A 25 2.24 3.95 -20.65
N ALA A 26 3.17 3.21 -21.23
CA ALA A 26 3.26 1.76 -21.08
C ALA A 26 3.89 1.41 -19.72
N ASP A 27 4.94 2.10 -19.31
CA ASP A 27 5.54 1.98 -17.98
C ASP A 27 4.56 2.21 -16.83
N GLN A 28 3.71 3.23 -16.98
CA GLN A 28 2.62 3.54 -16.06
C GLN A 28 1.57 2.43 -15.95
N ARG A 29 1.11 1.90 -17.10
CA ARG A 29 0.15 0.79 -17.14
C ARG A 29 0.69 -0.46 -16.48
N VAL A 30 1.99 -0.71 -16.58
CA VAL A 30 2.64 -1.89 -16.03
C VAL A 30 2.68 -1.83 -14.51
N TYR A 31 3.06 -0.69 -13.93
CA TYR A 31 2.97 -0.53 -12.48
C TYR A 31 1.52 -0.68 -12.01
N GLN A 32 0.56 -0.12 -12.76
CA GLN A 32 -0.86 -0.25 -12.43
C GLN A 32 -1.31 -1.72 -12.40
N VAL A 33 -0.95 -2.54 -13.39
CA VAL A 33 -1.24 -3.98 -13.42
C VAL A 33 -0.60 -4.69 -12.22
N GLY A 34 0.69 -4.47 -11.99
CA GLY A 34 1.41 -5.10 -10.88
C GLY A 34 0.83 -4.70 -9.53
N GLN A 35 0.51 -3.42 -9.34
CA GLN A 35 -0.09 -2.91 -8.11
C GLN A 35 -1.42 -3.61 -7.82
N LEU A 36 -2.31 -3.71 -8.82
CA LEU A 36 -3.62 -4.34 -8.64
C LEU A 36 -3.49 -5.84 -8.34
N TYR A 37 -2.57 -6.54 -9.04
CA TYR A 37 -2.23 -7.93 -8.73
C TYR A 37 -1.73 -8.08 -7.29
N ALA A 38 -0.77 -7.26 -6.88
CA ALA A 38 -0.20 -7.31 -5.53
C ALA A 38 -1.24 -6.99 -4.46
N VAL A 39 -2.19 -6.08 -4.72
CA VAL A 39 -3.30 -5.78 -3.81
C VAL A 39 -4.21 -7.00 -3.62
N ALA A 40 -4.54 -7.70 -4.70
CA ALA A 40 -5.34 -8.93 -4.63
C ALA A 40 -4.64 -10.00 -3.78
N GLU A 41 -3.37 -10.26 -4.05
CA GLU A 41 -2.59 -11.27 -3.33
C GLU A 41 -2.36 -10.90 -1.86
N ALA A 42 -2.05 -9.62 -1.58
CA ALA A 42 -1.92 -9.13 -0.21
C ALA A 42 -3.23 -9.28 0.56
N SER A 43 -4.37 -8.94 -0.07
CA SER A 43 -5.69 -9.12 0.53
C SER A 43 -5.95 -10.58 0.89
N LYS A 44 -5.61 -11.53 0.00
CA LYS A 44 -5.74 -12.98 0.28
C LYS A 44 -4.84 -13.42 1.43
N SER A 45 -3.63 -12.89 1.53
CA SER A 45 -2.68 -13.25 2.59
C SER A 45 -3.10 -12.77 3.98
N GLU A 46 -3.98 -11.75 4.04
CA GLU A 46 -4.46 -11.13 5.27
C GLU A 46 -5.88 -11.57 5.67
N THR A 47 -6.56 -12.39 4.87
CA THR A 47 -7.99 -12.72 5.03
C THR A 47 -8.25 -14.14 5.48
N GLY A 48 -8.91 -14.32 6.62
CA GLY A 48 -9.24 -15.62 7.20
C GLY A 48 -9.77 -15.49 8.64
N GLY A 49 -10.51 -16.49 9.11
CA GLY A 49 -10.98 -16.57 10.50
C GLY A 49 -11.92 -15.43 10.94
N GLY A 50 -12.74 -14.93 10.02
CA GLY A 50 -13.65 -13.80 10.22
C GLY A 50 -13.00 -12.43 10.04
N GLU A 51 -11.70 -12.37 9.73
CA GLU A 51 -10.92 -11.13 9.61
C GLU A 51 -10.33 -10.94 8.20
N GLY A 52 -9.84 -9.73 7.93
CA GLY A 52 -9.21 -9.37 6.66
C GLY A 52 -10.08 -8.48 5.78
N VAL A 53 -10.04 -8.71 4.47
CA VAL A 53 -10.58 -7.79 3.47
C VAL A 53 -11.91 -8.29 2.92
N GLU A 54 -12.91 -7.42 2.90
CA GLU A 54 -14.17 -7.60 2.18
C GLU A 54 -14.31 -6.49 1.13
N VAL A 55 -14.59 -6.86 -0.12
CA VAL A 55 -14.80 -5.90 -1.21
C VAL A 55 -16.31 -5.71 -1.39
N LEU A 56 -16.80 -4.47 -1.20
CA LEU A 56 -18.21 -4.13 -1.35
C LEU A 56 -18.52 -3.55 -2.73
N VAL A 57 -17.64 -2.69 -3.23
CA VAL A 57 -17.79 -2.02 -4.53
C VAL A 57 -16.44 -2.03 -5.23
N ASN A 58 -16.46 -2.33 -6.54
CA ASN A 58 -15.33 -2.16 -7.45
C ASN A 58 -15.89 -1.76 -8.82
N GLU A 59 -15.92 -0.47 -9.13
CA GLU A 59 -16.54 0.02 -10.36
C GLU A 59 -15.79 1.22 -10.95
N PRO A 60 -15.85 1.43 -12.27
CA PRO A 60 -15.34 2.66 -12.87
C PRO A 60 -16.15 3.87 -12.37
N TYR A 61 -15.48 5.02 -12.20
CA TYR A 61 -16.15 6.28 -11.89
C TYR A 61 -15.69 7.40 -12.82
N GLU A 62 -16.55 8.40 -12.97
CA GLU A 62 -16.25 9.67 -13.60
C GLU A 62 -16.87 10.79 -12.77
N LYS A 63 -16.04 11.74 -12.32
CA LYS A 63 -16.49 12.87 -11.52
C LYS A 63 -15.62 14.09 -11.80
N ASP A 64 -16.25 15.23 -12.07
CA ASP A 64 -15.58 16.52 -12.29
C ASP A 64 -14.43 16.46 -13.34
N GLY A 65 -14.56 15.58 -14.34
CA GLY A 65 -13.56 15.34 -15.38
C GLY A 65 -12.45 14.34 -15.01
N GLU A 66 -12.38 13.91 -13.74
CA GLU A 66 -11.53 12.81 -13.29
C GLU A 66 -12.20 11.47 -13.60
N LYS A 67 -11.45 10.54 -14.19
CA LYS A 67 -11.91 9.18 -14.50
C LYS A 67 -10.97 8.17 -13.85
N GLY A 68 -11.53 7.09 -13.33
CA GLY A 68 -10.72 6.08 -12.67
C GLY A 68 -11.54 4.89 -12.19
N GLN A 69 -10.98 4.15 -11.24
CA GLN A 69 -11.67 3.07 -10.53
C GLN A 69 -11.99 3.50 -9.10
N TYR A 70 -13.23 3.29 -8.69
CA TYR A 70 -13.68 3.45 -7.32
C TYR A 70 -13.77 2.08 -6.65
N THR A 71 -13.21 1.97 -5.45
CA THR A 71 -13.38 0.78 -4.62
C THR A 71 -13.85 1.13 -3.23
N HIS A 72 -14.76 0.33 -2.69
CA HIS A 72 -15.15 0.37 -1.28
C HIS A 72 -14.87 -1.00 -0.66
N LYS A 73 -13.97 -1.03 0.32
CA LYS A 73 -13.60 -2.23 1.07
C LYS A 73 -13.87 -2.06 2.56
N VAL A 74 -14.02 -3.17 3.26
CA VAL A 74 -14.09 -3.23 4.72
C VAL A 74 -12.93 -4.09 5.22
N TYR A 75 -12.14 -3.53 6.13
CA TYR A 75 -11.12 -4.25 6.86
C TYR A 75 -11.66 -4.68 8.22
N HIS A 76 -11.72 -5.98 8.43
CA HIS A 76 -12.14 -6.64 9.66
C HIS A 76 -10.91 -6.92 10.52
N LEU A 77 -10.66 -6.13 11.58
CA LEU A 77 -9.35 -6.05 12.26
C LEU A 77 -9.36 -6.56 13.72
N GLN A 78 -10.25 -7.47 14.08
CA GLN A 78 -10.51 -7.84 15.48
C GLN A 78 -9.26 -8.30 16.26
N SER A 79 -8.41 -9.18 15.73
CA SER A 79 -7.14 -9.61 16.32
C SER A 79 -5.93 -8.84 15.74
N LYS A 80 -6.13 -8.09 14.66
CA LYS A 80 -5.11 -7.31 13.95
C LYS A 80 -4.83 -5.91 14.53
N VAL A 81 -5.53 -5.50 15.60
CA VAL A 81 -5.23 -4.26 16.35
C VAL A 81 -4.63 -4.52 17.74
N PRO A 82 -3.88 -3.56 18.33
CA PRO A 82 -3.24 -3.73 19.63
C PRO A 82 -4.20 -4.16 20.73
N GLN A 83 -3.73 -4.97 21.67
CA GLN A 83 -4.57 -5.52 22.76
C GLN A 83 -5.33 -4.44 23.54
N PHE A 84 -4.70 -3.30 23.84
CA PHE A 84 -5.38 -2.22 24.56
C PHE A 84 -6.53 -1.60 23.76
N VAL A 85 -6.44 -1.55 22.42
CA VAL A 85 -7.54 -1.09 21.56
C VAL A 85 -8.68 -2.11 21.61
N ARG A 86 -8.37 -3.41 21.52
CA ARG A 86 -9.37 -4.49 21.63
C ARG A 86 -10.13 -4.48 22.96
N MET A 87 -9.47 -4.12 24.06
CA MET A 87 -10.09 -4.09 25.39
C MET A 87 -11.07 -2.92 25.59
N ILE A 88 -10.86 -1.79 24.90
CA ILE A 88 -11.67 -0.57 25.08
C ILE A 88 -12.68 -0.36 23.94
N ALA A 89 -12.49 -1.02 22.80
CA ALA A 89 -13.38 -0.93 21.66
C ALA A 89 -14.62 -1.83 21.85
N PRO A 90 -15.85 -1.33 21.63
CA PRO A 90 -17.05 -2.16 21.61
C PRO A 90 -16.94 -3.32 20.61
N LYS A 91 -17.62 -4.44 20.86
CA LYS A 91 -17.67 -5.56 19.90
C LYS A 91 -18.20 -5.08 18.55
N GLY A 92 -17.53 -5.47 17.46
CA GLY A 92 -17.90 -5.06 16.09
C GLY A 92 -17.52 -3.63 15.72
N SER A 93 -16.83 -2.88 16.58
CA SER A 93 -16.38 -1.51 16.26
C SER A 93 -15.01 -1.44 15.59
N LEU A 94 -14.35 -2.58 15.36
CA LEU A 94 -13.01 -2.68 14.77
C LEU A 94 -13.05 -2.96 13.25
N GLU A 95 -14.06 -2.40 12.60
CA GLU A 95 -14.18 -2.37 11.15
C GLU A 95 -13.71 -1.03 10.62
N VAL A 96 -12.86 -1.06 9.60
CA VAL A 96 -12.38 0.15 8.92
C VAL A 96 -12.87 0.11 7.47
N HIS A 97 -13.64 1.12 7.08
CA HIS A 97 -14.07 1.26 5.69
C HIS A 97 -13.02 2.03 4.91
N GLU A 98 -12.48 1.39 3.89
CA GLU A 98 -11.62 2.01 2.89
C GLU A 98 -12.46 2.40 1.67
N LYS A 99 -12.37 3.67 1.28
CA LYS A 99 -12.85 4.15 -0.02
C LYS A 99 -11.67 4.70 -0.80
N ALA A 100 -11.45 4.17 -2.00
CA ALA A 100 -10.35 4.60 -2.86
C ALA A 100 -10.86 5.07 -4.22
N TRP A 101 -10.25 6.15 -4.71
CA TRP A 101 -10.44 6.74 -6.02
C TRP A 101 -9.10 6.66 -6.76
N ASN A 102 -8.95 5.65 -7.59
CA ASN A 102 -7.74 5.39 -8.35
C ASN A 102 -7.87 6.02 -9.75
N ALA A 103 -7.33 7.23 -9.90
CA ALA A 103 -7.21 7.96 -11.17
C ALA A 103 -5.74 8.03 -11.59
N TYR A 104 -5.13 6.86 -11.78
CA TYR A 104 -3.70 6.72 -12.07
C TYR A 104 -3.22 7.77 -13.09
N PRO A 105 -2.12 8.50 -12.82
CA PRO A 105 -1.09 8.23 -11.81
C PRO A 105 -1.37 8.77 -10.41
N TYR A 106 -2.52 9.41 -10.18
CA TYR A 106 -2.94 9.85 -8.84
C TYR A 106 -3.92 8.85 -8.21
N CYS A 107 -3.79 8.60 -6.91
CA CYS A 107 -4.75 7.81 -6.16
C CYS A 107 -5.04 8.47 -4.83
N ARG A 108 -6.31 8.49 -4.43
CA ARG A 108 -6.75 8.95 -3.12
C ARG A 108 -7.50 7.84 -2.42
N THR A 109 -7.05 7.48 -1.23
CA THR A 109 -7.69 6.50 -0.35
C THR A 109 -8.06 7.16 0.96
N ILE A 110 -9.27 6.91 1.45
CA ILE A 110 -9.77 7.40 2.73
C ILE A 110 -10.29 6.21 3.54
N LEU A 111 -9.69 5.98 4.70
CA LEU A 111 -10.09 4.99 5.67
C LEU A 111 -10.81 5.67 6.81
N THR A 112 -11.97 5.14 7.18
CA THR A 112 -12.83 5.67 8.25
C THR A 112 -13.37 4.54 9.12
N ASN A 113 -13.79 4.87 10.33
CA ASN A 113 -14.35 3.91 11.27
C ASN A 113 -15.75 4.39 11.70
N THR A 114 -16.74 3.52 11.60
CA THR A 114 -18.15 3.85 11.86
C THR A 114 -18.40 4.28 13.30
N TYR A 115 -17.69 3.69 14.26
CA TYR A 115 -17.81 4.00 15.67
C TYR A 115 -17.16 5.35 16.03
N MET A 116 -15.95 5.60 15.54
CA MET A 116 -15.20 6.83 15.83
C MET A 116 -15.65 8.03 14.99
N LYS A 117 -16.35 7.83 13.87
CA LYS A 117 -16.84 8.89 12.98
C LYS A 117 -15.71 9.85 12.57
N ASP A 118 -15.88 11.15 12.81
CA ASP A 118 -14.93 12.24 12.53
C ASP A 118 -13.70 12.26 13.45
N LYS A 119 -13.63 11.33 14.41
CA LYS A 119 -12.49 11.15 15.31
C LYS A 119 -11.45 10.17 14.77
N PHE A 120 -11.72 9.48 13.67
CA PHE A 120 -10.75 8.58 13.03
C PHE A 120 -10.75 8.78 11.52
N MET A 121 -9.56 9.04 10.97
CA MET A 121 -9.35 9.05 9.53
C MET A 121 -7.90 8.69 9.22
N ILE A 122 -7.71 7.85 8.20
CA ILE A 122 -6.41 7.71 7.54
C ILE A 122 -6.64 8.08 6.08
N LYS A 123 -5.91 9.06 5.56
CA LYS A 123 -5.97 9.46 4.15
C LYS A 123 -4.62 9.23 3.54
N ILE A 124 -4.61 8.46 2.45
CA ILE A 124 -3.42 8.16 1.67
C ILE A 124 -3.62 8.78 0.29
N GLU A 125 -2.79 9.76 -0.03
CA GLU A 125 -2.73 10.36 -1.35
C GLU A 125 -1.44 9.90 -2.00
N THR A 126 -1.51 9.41 -3.24
CA THR A 126 -0.35 8.86 -3.93
C THR A 126 -0.17 9.50 -5.29
N TRP A 127 1.04 9.97 -5.56
CA TRP A 127 1.52 10.25 -6.92
C TRP A 127 2.51 9.18 -7.36
N HIS A 128 2.34 8.67 -8.57
CA HIS A 128 3.30 7.80 -9.23
C HIS A 128 4.07 8.62 -10.27
N LYS A 129 5.37 8.81 -10.07
CA LYS A 129 6.21 9.68 -10.91
C LYS A 129 7.38 8.91 -11.52
N PRO A 130 7.81 9.25 -12.74
CA PRO A 130 8.92 8.58 -13.44
C PRO A 130 10.29 9.10 -12.96
N ASP A 131 10.54 9.05 -11.66
CA ASP A 131 11.78 9.52 -11.05
C ASP A 131 12.27 8.54 -9.96
N MET A 132 13.29 8.95 -9.21
CA MET A 132 13.89 8.18 -8.13
C MET A 132 13.54 8.70 -6.71
N GLY A 133 12.46 9.47 -6.56
CA GLY A 133 12.10 10.04 -5.25
C GLY A 133 12.72 11.40 -4.95
N ASN A 134 13.18 12.14 -5.97
CA ASN A 134 13.93 13.40 -5.79
C ASN A 134 13.05 14.66 -5.74
N GLU A 135 11.80 14.60 -6.20
CA GLU A 135 10.86 15.73 -6.09
C GLU A 135 10.40 15.93 -4.64
N GLU A 136 10.58 17.13 -4.10
CA GLU A 136 10.02 17.50 -2.79
C GLU A 136 8.57 18.00 -2.91
N ASN A 137 7.76 17.78 -1.87
CA ASN A 137 6.40 18.30 -1.76
C ASN A 137 5.52 18.12 -3.02
N VAL A 138 5.58 16.94 -3.66
CA VAL A 138 4.81 16.62 -4.89
C VAL A 138 3.31 16.88 -4.75
N HIS A 139 2.79 16.76 -3.52
CA HIS A 139 1.38 17.00 -3.19
C HIS A 139 1.02 18.47 -2.98
N LYS A 140 2.01 19.38 -3.04
CA LYS A 140 1.85 20.82 -2.90
C LYS A 140 1.15 21.22 -1.61
N LEU A 141 1.58 20.61 -0.50
CA LEU A 141 1.15 21.00 0.84
C LEU A 141 1.62 22.43 1.15
N ASP A 142 0.86 23.12 1.98
CA ASP A 142 1.27 24.41 2.54
C ASP A 142 2.63 24.29 3.24
N GLU A 143 3.48 25.31 3.12
CA GLU A 143 4.86 25.28 3.63
C GLU A 143 4.96 24.91 5.11
N ASN A 144 4.02 25.40 5.94
CA ASN A 144 3.97 25.10 7.37
C ASN A 144 3.65 23.62 7.65
N VAL A 145 2.83 22.98 6.82
CA VAL A 145 2.53 21.55 6.95
C VAL A 145 3.72 20.74 6.44
N TRP A 146 4.26 21.10 5.28
CA TRP A 146 5.40 20.42 4.67
C TRP A 146 6.63 20.41 5.58
N LYS A 147 6.95 21.54 6.22
CA LYS A 147 8.09 21.66 7.15
C LYS A 147 8.02 20.66 8.32
N ASN A 148 6.81 20.25 8.72
CA ASN A 148 6.58 19.30 9.80
C ASN A 148 6.30 17.89 9.29
N THR A 149 6.31 17.67 7.97
CA THR A 149 6.06 16.37 7.36
C THR A 149 7.37 15.57 7.33
N GLU A 150 7.40 14.43 8.02
CA GLU A 150 8.53 13.51 7.95
C GLU A 150 8.54 12.78 6.60
N VAL A 151 9.69 12.77 5.92
CA VAL A 151 9.90 12.00 4.69
C VAL A 151 10.65 10.72 5.03
N ILE A 152 10.05 9.57 4.74
CA ILE A 152 10.57 8.24 5.00
C ILE A 152 10.81 7.53 3.66
N ASN A 153 12.06 7.22 3.37
CA ASN A 153 12.42 6.42 2.20
C ASN A 153 12.26 4.92 2.52
N ILE A 154 11.59 4.19 1.63
CA ILE A 154 11.45 2.73 1.69
C ILE A 154 12.44 2.12 0.70
N ASP A 155 13.46 1.45 1.22
CA ASP A 155 14.31 0.56 0.43
C ASP A 155 13.80 -0.88 0.52
N ILE A 156 13.27 -1.39 -0.59
CA ILE A 156 12.70 -2.75 -0.64
C ILE A 156 13.77 -3.84 -0.57
N ALA A 157 15.05 -3.55 -0.81
CA ALA A 157 16.14 -4.50 -0.68
C ALA A 157 16.73 -4.54 0.74
N GLU A 158 16.43 -3.55 1.58
CA GLU A 158 17.03 -3.44 2.91
C GLU A 158 16.42 -4.44 3.90
N ARG A 159 17.16 -5.49 4.25
CA ARG A 159 16.71 -6.54 5.18
C ARG A 159 16.52 -6.06 6.63
N SER A 160 17.30 -5.06 7.06
CA SER A 160 17.31 -4.56 8.44
C SER A 160 15.99 -3.90 8.86
N CYS A 161 15.18 -3.44 7.89
CA CYS A 161 13.89 -2.79 8.15
C CYS A 161 12.72 -3.78 8.34
N ILE A 162 13.01 -5.10 8.34
CA ILE A 162 12.01 -6.17 8.41
C ILE A 162 12.28 -7.03 9.64
N SER A 163 11.25 -7.33 10.43
CA SER A 163 11.36 -8.25 11.56
C SER A 163 11.61 -9.69 11.07
N ASP A 164 12.23 -10.53 11.89
CA ASP A 164 12.41 -11.94 11.55
C ASP A 164 11.08 -12.69 11.41
N LYS A 165 10.06 -12.25 12.14
CA LYS A 165 8.70 -12.79 12.09
C LYS A 165 8.01 -12.51 10.76
N ASP A 166 8.26 -11.35 10.16
CA ASP A 166 7.63 -10.95 8.90
C ASP A 166 8.46 -11.30 7.67
N TYR A 167 9.70 -11.73 7.87
CA TYR A 167 10.59 -12.05 6.77
C TYR A 167 10.17 -13.34 6.06
N LYS A 168 9.99 -13.22 4.75
CA LYS A 168 9.70 -14.33 3.84
C LYS A 168 10.76 -14.36 2.74
N PRO A 169 11.60 -15.42 2.65
CA PRO A 169 12.64 -15.51 1.63
C PRO A 169 12.09 -15.37 0.19
N GLU A 170 10.92 -15.93 -0.08
CA GLU A 170 10.25 -15.83 -1.38
C GLU A 170 9.76 -14.43 -1.74
N GLN A 171 9.74 -13.51 -0.76
CA GLN A 171 9.42 -12.09 -0.93
C GLN A 171 10.65 -11.21 -0.68
N ASP A 172 11.86 -11.73 -0.92
CA ASP A 172 13.09 -10.96 -0.76
C ASP A 172 13.74 -10.52 -2.07
N PRO A 173 13.62 -9.22 -2.44
CA PRO A 173 14.23 -8.68 -3.65
C PRO A 173 15.74 -8.83 -3.71
N ALA A 174 16.42 -8.92 -2.56
CA ALA A 174 17.87 -9.09 -2.49
C ALA A 174 18.35 -10.47 -2.95
N ILE A 175 17.46 -11.46 -3.06
CA ILE A 175 17.78 -12.81 -3.53
C ILE A 175 16.90 -13.26 -4.71
N PHE A 176 15.81 -12.54 -4.99
CA PHE A 176 14.91 -12.83 -6.10
C PHE A 176 15.49 -12.34 -7.44
N LYS A 177 15.42 -13.19 -8.46
CA LYS A 177 15.70 -12.82 -9.84
C LYS A 177 14.55 -13.29 -10.74
N SER A 178 13.94 -12.34 -11.45
CA SER A 178 12.88 -12.62 -12.40
C SER A 178 13.43 -13.41 -13.59
N VAL A 179 12.76 -14.51 -13.92
CA VAL A 179 13.08 -15.35 -15.08
C VAL A 179 12.62 -14.68 -16.37
N LYS A 180 11.48 -13.97 -16.35
CA LYS A 180 10.90 -13.34 -17.55
C LYS A 180 11.60 -12.05 -17.94
N THR A 181 12.10 -11.29 -16.97
CA THR A 181 12.64 -9.92 -17.20
C THR A 181 14.13 -9.82 -16.91
N GLY A 182 14.71 -10.77 -16.18
CA GLY A 182 16.10 -10.72 -15.73
C GLY A 182 16.36 -9.72 -14.60
N ARG A 183 15.34 -9.01 -14.11
CA ARG A 183 15.44 -8.04 -13.01
C ARG A 183 15.79 -8.73 -11.69
N GLY A 184 16.58 -8.06 -10.87
CA GLY A 184 17.08 -8.60 -9.61
C GLY A 184 18.25 -9.59 -9.78
N PRO A 185 18.87 -10.02 -8.68
CA PRO A 185 18.64 -9.57 -7.31
C PRO A 185 19.05 -8.10 -7.09
N LEU A 186 18.41 -7.45 -6.11
CA LEU A 186 18.71 -6.06 -5.74
C LEU A 186 19.82 -6.02 -4.70
N GLY A 187 21.02 -5.62 -5.13
CA GLY A 187 22.16 -5.41 -4.23
C GLY A 187 22.08 -4.10 -3.45
N PRO A 188 23.01 -3.84 -2.50
CA PRO A 188 22.98 -2.65 -1.65
C PRO A 188 23.00 -1.30 -2.38
N ASP A 189 23.57 -1.25 -3.59
CA ASP A 189 23.65 -0.02 -4.40
C ASP A 189 22.61 0.02 -5.55
N TRP A 190 21.59 -0.85 -5.54
CA TRP A 190 20.65 -1.00 -6.65
C TRP A 190 19.98 0.32 -7.06
N GLN A 191 19.68 1.22 -6.11
CA GLN A 191 19.07 2.52 -6.41
C GLN A 191 20.02 3.44 -7.17
N LYS A 192 21.32 3.44 -6.82
CA LYS A 192 22.34 4.23 -7.52
C LYS A 192 22.58 3.67 -8.92
N GLU A 193 22.69 2.36 -9.03
CA GLU A 193 22.84 1.67 -10.31
C GLU A 193 21.65 1.93 -11.23
N LEU A 194 20.43 1.92 -10.67
CA LEU A 194 19.19 2.22 -11.39
C LEU A 194 19.15 3.66 -11.90
N ALA A 195 19.45 4.63 -11.04
CA ALA A 195 19.47 6.05 -11.39
C ALA A 195 20.50 6.36 -12.49
N GLN A 196 21.59 5.60 -12.57
CA GLN A 196 22.63 5.74 -13.58
C GLN A 196 22.34 4.96 -14.88
N ASN A 197 21.30 4.12 -14.91
CA ASN A 197 20.98 3.27 -16.04
C ASN A 197 19.80 3.84 -16.84
N PRO A 198 20.05 4.62 -17.91
CA PRO A 198 18.97 5.19 -18.73
C PRO A 198 18.15 4.13 -19.47
N ASN A 199 18.65 2.90 -19.55
CA ASN A 199 17.96 1.78 -20.19
C ASN A 199 17.07 0.99 -19.23
N CYS A 200 16.96 1.41 -17.97
CA CYS A 200 16.18 0.75 -16.95
C CYS A 200 15.05 1.68 -16.45
N PRO A 201 13.84 1.54 -17.00
CA PRO A 201 12.68 2.27 -16.53
C PRO A 201 12.47 2.10 -15.03
N HIS A 202 12.14 3.20 -14.38
CA HIS A 202 11.96 3.29 -12.95
C HIS A 202 10.90 4.34 -12.63
N MET A 203 10.35 4.24 -11.43
CA MET A 203 9.37 5.18 -10.93
C MET A 203 9.48 5.29 -9.41
N CYS A 204 8.87 6.30 -8.83
CA CYS A 204 8.68 6.42 -7.40
C CYS A 204 7.20 6.59 -7.07
N ALA A 205 6.74 5.84 -6.07
CA ALA A 205 5.45 6.06 -5.44
C ALA A 205 5.62 7.02 -4.25
N TYR A 206 5.09 8.22 -4.41
CA TYR A 206 5.03 9.26 -3.39
C TYR A 206 3.74 9.12 -2.61
N LYS A 207 3.78 8.49 -1.44
CA LYS A 207 2.58 8.27 -0.61
C LYS A 207 2.54 9.26 0.54
N LEU A 208 1.65 10.25 0.48
CA LEU A 208 1.36 11.14 1.58
C LEU A 208 0.27 10.54 2.46
N VAL A 209 0.59 10.30 3.73
CA VAL A 209 -0.33 9.72 4.71
C VAL A 209 -0.68 10.78 5.75
N THR A 210 -1.98 11.02 5.92
CA THR A 210 -2.55 11.86 6.97
C THR A 210 -3.32 10.96 7.93
N VAL A 211 -3.04 11.05 9.23
CA VAL A 211 -3.70 10.27 10.28
C VAL A 211 -4.36 11.22 11.27
N GLU A 212 -5.65 11.03 11.51
CA GLU A 212 -6.38 11.67 12.61
C GLU A 212 -6.90 10.59 13.56
N PHE A 213 -6.48 10.65 14.83
CA PHE A 213 -7.02 9.79 15.90
C PHE A 213 -7.37 10.60 17.15
N LYS A 214 -8.59 11.14 17.20
CA LYS A 214 -9.05 12.04 18.28
C LYS A 214 -9.60 11.25 19.47
N TRP A 215 -8.71 10.66 20.26
CA TRP A 215 -9.04 10.01 21.53
C TRP A 215 -8.18 10.56 22.67
N MET A 216 -8.84 11.08 23.72
CA MET A 216 -8.18 11.68 24.87
C MET A 216 -7.16 10.72 25.51
N GLY A 217 -5.89 11.12 25.54
CA GLY A 217 -4.79 10.33 26.12
C GLY A 217 -4.20 9.25 25.21
N LEU A 218 -4.75 9.01 24.01
CA LEU A 218 -4.25 7.97 23.09
C LEU A 218 -3.84 8.49 21.71
N GLN A 219 -4.17 9.74 21.34
CA GLN A 219 -3.90 10.32 20.02
C GLN A 219 -2.47 10.07 19.51
N ASN A 220 -1.46 10.68 20.13
CA ASN A 220 -0.07 10.59 19.65
C ASN A 220 0.47 9.15 19.62
N LYS A 221 0.01 8.30 20.55
CA LYS A 221 0.41 6.88 20.59
C LYS A 221 -0.17 6.11 19.40
N MET A 222 -1.44 6.34 19.09
CA MET A 222 -2.13 5.68 17.99
C MET A 222 -1.70 6.20 16.63
N GLU A 223 -1.50 7.50 16.47
CA GLU A 223 -1.01 8.08 15.21
C GLU A 223 0.40 7.56 14.89
N SER A 224 1.31 7.54 15.87
CA SER A 224 2.64 6.93 15.73
C SER A 224 2.59 5.42 15.45
N TYR A 225 1.63 4.70 16.05
CA TYR A 225 1.44 3.27 15.78
C TYR A 225 0.98 3.03 14.34
N ILE A 226 -0.02 3.79 13.87
CA ILE A 226 -0.51 3.71 12.50
C ILE A 226 0.60 4.04 11.50
N GLN A 227 1.43 5.05 11.76
CA GLN A 227 2.59 5.36 10.91
C GLN A 227 3.53 4.16 10.76
N LYS A 228 3.85 3.45 11.85
CA LYS A 228 4.68 2.24 11.81
C LYS A 228 4.02 1.11 11.02
N VAL A 229 2.71 0.91 11.22
CA VAL A 229 1.94 -0.10 10.48
C VAL A 229 1.93 0.20 8.98
N GLU A 230 1.66 1.45 8.59
CA GLU A 230 1.67 1.88 7.19
C GLU A 230 3.05 1.69 6.55
N LYS A 231 4.12 2.13 7.24
CA LYS A 231 5.50 1.89 6.77
C LYS A 231 5.76 0.40 6.55
N ARG A 232 5.44 -0.44 7.54
CA ARG A 232 5.59 -1.91 7.45
C ARG A 232 4.79 -2.47 6.28
N LEU A 233 3.51 -2.11 6.17
CA LEU A 233 2.62 -2.54 5.09
C LEU A 233 3.19 -2.20 3.71
N PHE A 234 3.61 -0.96 3.48
CA PHE A 234 4.16 -0.55 2.19
C PHE A 234 5.50 -1.22 1.88
N THR A 235 6.36 -1.44 2.87
CA THR A 235 7.61 -2.21 2.68
C THR A 235 7.29 -3.62 2.19
N HIS A 236 6.39 -4.34 2.87
CA HIS A 236 6.01 -5.70 2.47
C HIS A 236 5.32 -5.74 1.12
N PHE A 237 4.40 -4.81 0.88
CA PHE A 237 3.67 -4.70 -0.38
C PHE A 237 4.61 -4.55 -1.57
N HIS A 238 5.56 -3.61 -1.53
CA HIS A 238 6.46 -3.37 -2.67
C HIS A 238 7.50 -4.49 -2.85
N ARG A 239 7.92 -5.15 -1.78
CA ARG A 239 8.75 -6.36 -1.85
C ARG A 239 8.02 -7.50 -2.56
N GLN A 240 6.79 -7.77 -2.14
CA GLN A 240 5.94 -8.77 -2.78
C GLN A 240 5.65 -8.41 -4.25
N LEU A 241 5.37 -7.13 -4.54
CA LEU A 241 5.17 -6.64 -5.90
C LEU A 241 6.37 -6.96 -6.79
N PHE A 242 7.60 -6.67 -6.33
CA PHE A 242 8.81 -6.97 -7.09
C PHE A 242 9.05 -8.48 -7.25
N CYS A 243 8.98 -9.25 -6.17
CA CYS A 243 9.24 -10.70 -6.22
C CYS A 243 8.13 -11.49 -6.94
N SER A 244 7.02 -10.86 -7.29
CA SER A 244 5.95 -11.46 -8.08
C SER A 244 5.92 -10.99 -9.54
N ILE A 245 6.93 -10.24 -10.01
CA ILE A 245 7.00 -9.74 -11.40
C ILE A 245 6.65 -10.81 -12.43
N ASP A 246 7.21 -12.02 -12.29
CA ASP A 246 6.97 -13.11 -13.25
C ASP A 246 5.51 -13.57 -13.33
N LYS A 247 4.71 -13.29 -12.29
CA LYS A 247 3.29 -13.66 -12.22
C LYS A 247 2.39 -12.62 -12.88
N TRP A 248 2.79 -11.35 -12.89
CA TRP A 248 1.91 -10.26 -13.33
C TRP A 248 2.40 -9.46 -14.54
N VAL A 249 3.67 -9.57 -14.92
CA VAL A 249 4.27 -8.75 -16.00
C VAL A 249 3.57 -8.91 -17.35
N ASP A 250 3.01 -10.08 -17.63
CA ASP A 250 2.31 -10.38 -18.90
C ASP A 250 0.79 -10.21 -18.80
N LEU A 251 0.26 -9.83 -17.64
CA LEU A 251 -1.18 -9.66 -17.45
C LEU A 251 -1.66 -8.37 -18.13
N THR A 252 -2.83 -8.44 -18.73
CA THR A 252 -3.53 -7.26 -19.23
C THR A 252 -4.40 -6.65 -18.13
N MET A 253 -4.84 -5.40 -18.34
CA MET A 253 -5.84 -4.81 -17.44
C MET A 253 -7.16 -5.60 -17.43
N GLU A 254 -7.51 -6.29 -18.52
CA GLU A 254 -8.70 -7.16 -18.58
C GLU A 254 -8.52 -8.40 -17.70
N ASP A 255 -7.33 -9.02 -17.74
CA ASP A 255 -7.00 -10.14 -16.83
C ASP A 255 -7.08 -9.70 -15.38
N ILE A 256 -6.59 -8.49 -15.06
CA ILE A 256 -6.70 -7.92 -13.71
C ILE A 256 -8.15 -7.74 -13.28
N ARG A 257 -9.04 -7.23 -14.15
CA ARG A 257 -10.46 -7.10 -13.79
C ARG A 257 -11.11 -8.45 -13.49
N ARG A 258 -10.84 -9.46 -14.31
CA ARG A 258 -11.30 -10.84 -14.05
C ARG A 258 -10.77 -11.36 -12.70
N MET A 259 -9.48 -11.13 -12.42
CA MET A 259 -8.88 -11.51 -11.16
C MET A 259 -9.47 -10.77 -9.95
N GLU A 260 -9.83 -9.50 -10.07
CA GLU A 260 -10.49 -8.74 -9.00
C GLU A 260 -11.86 -9.34 -8.66
N ASP A 261 -12.66 -9.71 -9.68
CA ASP A 261 -13.97 -10.35 -9.51
C ASP A 261 -13.86 -11.75 -8.86
N GLU A 262 -12.87 -12.54 -9.27
CA GLU A 262 -12.55 -13.83 -8.66
C GLU A 262 -12.08 -13.65 -7.21
N THR A 263 -11.17 -12.70 -6.99
CA THR A 263 -10.62 -12.39 -5.67
C THR A 263 -11.70 -11.94 -4.70
N GLN A 264 -12.69 -11.15 -5.12
CA GLN A 264 -13.80 -10.75 -4.25
C GLN A 264 -14.52 -11.98 -3.68
N LYS A 265 -14.82 -12.98 -4.51
CA LYS A 265 -15.50 -14.22 -4.08
C LYS A 265 -14.60 -15.04 -3.18
N GLU A 266 -13.33 -15.22 -3.56
CA GLU A 266 -12.35 -15.97 -2.77
C GLU A 266 -12.19 -15.36 -1.37
N LEU A 267 -12.07 -14.03 -1.25
CA LEU A 267 -11.93 -13.35 0.04
C LEU A 267 -13.13 -13.61 0.96
N ASP A 268 -14.34 -13.62 0.41
CA ASP A 268 -15.55 -13.93 1.19
C ASP A 268 -15.58 -15.38 1.69
N GLU A 269 -15.11 -16.32 0.88
CA GLU A 269 -14.98 -17.73 1.28
C GLU A 269 -13.88 -17.92 2.31
N MET A 270 -12.69 -17.36 2.07
CA MET A 270 -11.54 -17.43 2.98
C MET A 270 -11.88 -16.83 4.34
N ARG A 271 -12.55 -15.67 4.37
CA ARG A 271 -13.00 -15.03 5.62
C ARG A 271 -13.89 -15.96 6.45
N LYS A 272 -14.73 -16.79 5.82
CA LYS A 272 -15.64 -17.71 6.52
C LYS A 272 -15.00 -19.04 6.90
N ASN A 273 -14.11 -19.56 6.06
CA ASN A 273 -13.67 -20.96 6.10
C ASN A 273 -12.22 -21.14 6.56
N ASP A 274 -11.35 -20.15 6.35
CA ASP A 274 -9.92 -20.26 6.69
C ASP A 274 -9.67 -19.91 8.16
N GLN A 275 -8.48 -20.26 8.66
CA GLN A 275 -7.97 -19.76 9.94
C GLN A 275 -7.44 -18.33 9.80
N ILE A 276 -7.33 -17.62 10.93
CA ILE A 276 -6.70 -16.29 11.00
C ILE A 276 -5.26 -16.38 10.49
N LYS A 277 -4.87 -15.45 9.62
CA LYS A 277 -3.53 -15.36 9.01
C LYS A 277 -3.12 -13.92 8.73
N GLY A 278 -1.88 -13.74 8.27
CA GLY A 278 -1.31 -12.44 7.94
C GLY A 278 -0.66 -11.73 9.13
N MET A 279 -0.46 -10.42 9.01
CA MET A 279 0.18 -9.61 10.04
C MET A 279 -0.65 -9.58 11.33
N SER A 280 0.03 -9.75 12.47
CA SER A 280 -0.53 -9.56 13.81
C SER A 280 -0.18 -8.17 14.35
N ALA A 281 -1.02 -7.65 15.25
CA ALA A 281 -0.79 -6.37 15.92
C ALA A 281 0.43 -6.31 16.84
N ASP A 282 0.93 -7.47 17.27
CA ASP A 282 2.00 -7.58 18.27
C ASP A 282 3.35 -7.20 17.67
N GLU A 283 3.63 -5.89 17.72
CA GLU A 283 4.91 -5.20 18.00
C GLU A 283 4.69 -3.69 18.22
#